data_AF-A0A1C6VFW0-F1
#
_entry.id   AF-A0A1C6VFW0-F1
#
_cell.length_a   1.000
_cell.length_b   1.000
_cell.length_c   1.000
_cell.angle_alpha   90.00
_cell.angle_beta   90.00
_cell.angle_gamma   90.00
#
_symmetry.space_group_name_H-M   'P 1'
#
loop_
_entity.id
_entity.type
_entity.pdbx_description
1 polymer ?
#
loop_
_entity_poly.entity_id
_entity_poly.type
_entity_poly.pdbx_seq_one_letter_code
_entity_poly.pdbx_strand_id
1 'polypeptide(L)'
;MMTDVVESSGSLTRPEPGRPGPEAAGPVDARAGDAKPEARTGTAEPTAAARIVEIRERIDEIDRALIELWQERARLSQEVGATRMASGGTRLVLAREREILERFRAALGADGTQLALLLLRAGRGPL
;
A
#
# COMPACT_ATOMS: atom_id res chain seq x y z
N MET A 1 0.27 -64.52 10.96
CA MET A 1 0.45 -64.23 9.52
C MET A 1 1.43 -63.08 9.43
N MET A 2 2.61 -63.37 8.89
CA MET A 2 3.72 -62.47 8.63
C MET A 2 3.35 -61.59 7.42
N THR A 3 3.52 -60.28 7.51
CA THR A 3 3.66 -59.43 6.32
C THR A 3 4.70 -58.36 6.62
N ASP A 4 5.81 -58.49 5.90
CA ASP A 4 7.00 -57.66 5.91
C ASP A 4 6.73 -56.17 5.74
N VAL A 5 7.35 -55.37 6.60
CA VAL A 5 7.51 -53.92 6.45
C VAL A 5 8.79 -53.71 5.65
N VAL A 6 8.63 -53.33 4.37
CA VAL A 6 9.71 -52.96 3.47
C VAL A 6 10.27 -51.59 3.84
N GLU A 7 11.58 -51.57 4.11
CA GLU A 7 12.41 -50.37 4.16
C GLU A 7 12.37 -49.66 2.79
N SER A 8 12.07 -48.36 2.78
CA SER A 8 12.24 -47.52 1.60
C SER A 8 13.28 -46.44 1.89
N SER A 9 14.45 -46.68 1.32
CA SER A 9 15.67 -45.89 1.40
C SER A 9 15.47 -44.46 0.89
N GLY A 10 16.09 -43.52 1.59
CA GLY A 10 16.17 -42.12 1.19
C GLY A 10 16.83 -41.93 -0.17
N SER A 11 16.26 -41.04 -0.97
CA SER A 11 16.90 -40.47 -2.15
C SER A 11 16.92 -38.95 -2.01
N LEU A 12 18.11 -38.43 -1.71
CA LEU A 12 18.45 -37.01 -1.84
C LEU A 12 18.55 -36.70 -3.33
N THR A 13 17.64 -35.88 -3.85
CA THR A 13 17.76 -35.31 -5.21
C THR A 13 17.90 -33.79 -5.14
N ARG A 14 18.87 -33.31 -5.90
CA ARG A 14 19.56 -32.02 -5.96
C ARG A 14 18.66 -30.84 -6.45
N PRO A 15 19.04 -29.56 -6.22
CA PRO A 15 18.19 -28.39 -6.51
C PRO A 15 18.14 -28.03 -7.99
N GLU A 16 16.96 -27.61 -8.45
CA GLU A 16 16.68 -26.98 -9.75
C GLU A 16 17.36 -25.60 -9.87
N PRO A 17 17.96 -25.26 -11.03
CA PRO A 17 18.50 -23.93 -11.28
C PRO A 17 17.43 -23.01 -11.90
N GLY A 18 17.37 -21.76 -11.43
CA GLY A 18 16.86 -20.63 -12.21
C GLY A 18 15.46 -20.15 -11.88
N ARG A 19 15.29 -19.49 -10.72
CA ARG A 19 14.28 -18.42 -10.62
C ARG A 19 14.95 -17.10 -11.04
N PRO A 20 14.46 -16.39 -12.07
CA PRO A 20 14.92 -15.03 -12.31
C PRO A 20 14.47 -14.17 -11.12
N GLY A 21 15.43 -13.41 -10.55
CA GLY A 21 15.19 -12.45 -9.49
C GLY A 21 14.35 -11.25 -9.96
N PRO A 22 13.89 -10.38 -9.04
CA PRO A 22 13.05 -9.25 -9.39
C PRO A 22 13.84 -8.28 -10.28
N GLU A 23 13.37 -8.15 -11.51
CA GLU A 23 13.88 -7.20 -12.49
C GLU A 23 13.79 -5.79 -11.89
N ALA A 24 14.93 -5.10 -11.89
CA ALA A 24 15.04 -3.72 -11.47
C ALA A 24 14.02 -2.88 -12.24
N ALA A 25 13.25 -2.06 -11.53
CA ALA A 25 12.33 -1.09 -12.09
C ALA A 25 13.09 -0.19 -13.08
N GLY A 26 12.95 -0.49 -14.38
CA GLY A 26 13.35 0.39 -15.46
C GLY A 26 12.53 1.68 -15.43
N PRO A 27 13.01 2.74 -16.12
CA PRO A 27 12.36 4.04 -16.11
C PRO A 27 10.94 3.90 -16.65
N VAL A 28 9.96 4.42 -15.91
CA VAL A 28 8.57 4.48 -16.34
C VAL A 28 8.51 5.20 -17.69
N ASP A 29 8.19 4.43 -18.73
CA ASP A 29 8.28 4.81 -20.13
C ASP A 29 7.34 5.99 -20.41
N ALA A 30 7.90 7.13 -20.80
CA ALA A 30 7.19 8.37 -21.14
C ALA A 30 6.45 8.28 -22.49
N ARG A 31 5.81 7.14 -22.80
CA ARG A 31 5.11 6.87 -24.06
C ARG A 31 3.59 7.06 -24.00
N ALA A 32 3.09 7.79 -23.00
CA ALA A 32 1.66 8.06 -22.88
C ALA A 32 1.09 9.02 -23.96
N GLY A 33 1.95 9.58 -24.82
CA GLY A 33 1.58 10.64 -25.78
C GLY A 33 0.73 10.20 -26.98
N ASP A 34 0.80 8.96 -27.43
CA ASP A 34 0.24 8.53 -28.73
C ASP A 34 -1.02 7.66 -28.66
N ALA A 35 -1.54 7.38 -27.46
CA ALA A 35 -2.73 6.54 -27.32
C ALA A 35 -4.01 7.31 -27.72
N LYS A 36 -4.80 6.73 -28.64
CA LYS A 36 -6.12 7.24 -29.04
C LYS A 36 -6.97 7.57 -27.80
N PRO A 37 -7.79 8.65 -27.81
CA PRO A 37 -8.60 9.08 -26.67
C PRO A 37 -9.47 7.96 -26.09
N GLU A 38 -9.99 7.08 -26.94
CA GLU A 38 -10.73 5.87 -26.60
C GLU A 38 -9.95 4.91 -25.70
N ALA A 39 -8.69 4.64 -26.03
CA ALA A 39 -7.85 3.73 -25.27
C ALA A 39 -7.46 4.33 -23.90
N ARG A 40 -7.37 5.66 -23.80
CA ARG A 40 -7.08 6.34 -22.54
C ARG A 40 -8.31 6.47 -21.66
N THR A 41 -9.45 6.85 -22.22
CA THR A 41 -10.65 7.24 -21.45
C THR A 41 -11.70 6.15 -21.34
N GLY A 42 -11.63 5.12 -22.20
CA GLY A 42 -12.62 4.04 -22.27
C GLY A 42 -13.88 4.41 -23.04
N THR A 43 -13.94 5.57 -23.71
CA THR A 43 -15.09 6.03 -24.49
C THR A 43 -14.69 6.59 -25.85
N ALA A 44 -15.49 6.30 -26.88
CA ALA A 44 -15.35 6.86 -28.22
C ALA A 44 -16.08 8.18 -28.42
N GLU A 45 -16.89 8.60 -27.45
CA GLU A 45 -17.60 9.88 -27.52
C GLU A 45 -16.64 11.02 -27.16
N PRO A 46 -16.36 11.97 -28.07
CA PRO A 46 -15.29 12.96 -27.89
C PRO A 46 -15.47 13.89 -26.68
N THR A 47 -16.71 14.29 -26.36
CA THR A 47 -16.95 15.25 -25.27
C THR A 47 -16.78 14.60 -23.89
N ALA A 48 -17.25 13.36 -23.72
CA ALA A 48 -17.01 12.54 -22.55
C ALA A 48 -15.52 12.21 -22.40
N ALA A 49 -14.82 11.91 -23.51
CA ALA A 49 -13.38 11.68 -23.47
C ALA A 49 -12.63 12.91 -22.94
N ALA A 50 -12.93 14.11 -23.45
CA ALA A 50 -12.34 15.35 -22.95
C ALA A 50 -12.65 15.57 -21.46
N ARG A 51 -13.90 15.35 -21.04
CA ARG A 51 -14.30 15.51 -19.63
C ARG A 51 -13.60 14.53 -18.69
N ILE A 52 -13.38 13.29 -19.12
CA ILE A 52 -12.65 12.29 -18.34
C ILE A 52 -11.19 12.70 -18.14
N VAL A 53 -10.56 13.30 -19.15
CA VAL A 53 -9.19 13.80 -19.04
C VAL A 53 -9.10 14.88 -17.96
N GLU A 54 -9.98 15.89 -17.99
CA GLU A 54 -10.02 16.96 -16.97
C GLU A 54 -10.24 16.42 -15.55
N ILE A 55 -11.16 15.45 -15.40
CA ILE A 55 -11.44 14.83 -14.10
C ILE A 55 -10.20 14.09 -13.58
N ARG A 56 -9.48 13.39 -14.46
CA ARG A 56 -8.27 12.65 -14.06
C ARG A 56 -7.11 13.57 -13.72
N GLU A 57 -6.92 14.67 -14.43
CA GLU A 57 -5.96 15.70 -14.04
C GLU A 57 -6.24 16.19 -12.60
N ARG A 58 -7.53 16.42 -12.27
CA ARG A 58 -7.91 16.79 -10.91
C ARG A 58 -7.69 15.67 -9.89
N ILE A 59 -7.91 14.40 -10.26
CA ILE A 59 -7.61 13.25 -9.39
C ILE A 59 -6.10 13.18 -9.14
N ASP A 60 -5.27 13.34 -10.16
CA ASP A 60 -3.80 13.29 -10.03
C ASP A 60 -3.27 14.39 -9.10
N GLU A 61 -3.87 15.58 -9.13
CA GLU A 61 -3.57 16.66 -8.16
C GLU A 61 -3.93 16.27 -6.73
N ILE A 62 -5.12 15.68 -6.53
CA ILE A 62 -5.58 15.21 -5.22
C ILE A 62 -4.67 14.10 -4.70
N ASP A 63 -4.32 13.15 -5.55
CA ASP A 63 -3.46 12.02 -5.20
C ASP A 63 -2.07 12.49 -4.78
N ARG A 64 -1.51 13.47 -5.49
CA ARG A 64 -0.24 14.11 -5.09
C ARG A 64 -0.34 14.74 -3.70
N ALA A 65 -1.39 15.51 -3.45
CA ALA A 65 -1.62 16.12 -2.16
C ALA A 65 -1.81 15.08 -1.04
N LEU A 66 -2.55 13.99 -1.32
CA LEU A 66 -2.73 12.88 -0.37
C LEU A 66 -1.40 12.19 -0.04
N ILE A 67 -0.53 11.97 -1.03
CA ILE A 67 0.79 11.36 -0.82
C ILE A 67 1.68 12.27 0.04
N GLU A 68 1.71 13.58 -0.25
CA GLU A 68 2.49 14.56 0.53
C GLU A 68 2.03 14.61 1.99
N LEU A 69 0.72 14.76 2.21
CA LEU A 69 0.11 14.77 3.54
C LEU A 69 0.33 13.46 4.30
N TRP A 70 0.27 12.33 3.59
CA TRP A 70 0.56 11.01 4.17
C TRP A 70 1.98 10.95 4.72
N GLN A 71 2.96 11.33 3.91
CA GLN A 71 4.38 11.29 4.27
C GLN A 71 4.67 12.24 5.44
N GLU A 72 4.12 13.46 5.39
CA GLU A 72 4.25 14.42 6.49
C GLU A 72 3.66 13.87 7.79
N ARG A 73 2.41 13.37 7.75
CA ARG A 73 1.75 12.80 8.93
C ARG A 73 2.51 11.60 9.50
N ALA A 74 3.09 10.75 8.65
CA ALA A 74 3.90 9.62 9.09
C ALA A 74 5.15 10.09 9.84
N ARG A 75 5.88 11.08 9.31
CA ARG A 75 7.06 11.67 9.97
C ARG A 75 6.71 12.28 11.34
N LEU A 76 5.64 13.07 11.41
CA LEU A 76 5.18 13.67 12.67
C LEU A 76 4.77 12.60 13.70
N SER A 77 4.11 11.52 13.25
CA SER A 77 3.73 10.42 14.14
C SER A 77 4.96 9.67 14.70
N GLN A 78 6.00 9.49 13.87
CA GLN A 78 7.28 8.92 14.29
C GLN A 78 7.97 9.81 15.32
N GLU A 79 8.01 11.12 15.09
CA GLU A 79 8.58 12.11 16.01
C GLU A 79 7.86 12.07 17.37
N VAL A 80 6.52 12.11 17.37
CA VAL A 80 5.70 11.97 18.59
C VAL A 80 6.01 10.66 19.34
N GLY A 81 6.21 9.56 18.60
CA GLY A 81 6.64 8.28 19.18
C GLY A 81 8.02 8.35 19.82
N ALA A 82 9.01 8.90 19.09
CA ALA A 82 10.39 9.03 19.54
C ALA A 82 10.49 9.92 20.79
N THR A 83 9.85 11.09 20.78
CA THR A 83 9.80 12.00 21.93
C THR A 83 9.21 11.31 23.15
N ARG A 84 8.09 10.61 23.00
CA ARG A 84 7.44 9.90 24.12
C ARG A 84 8.34 8.80 24.69
N MET A 85 8.98 8.01 23.83
CA MET A 85 9.92 6.95 24.25
C MET A 85 11.15 7.53 24.95
N ALA A 86 11.71 8.64 24.46
CA ALA A 86 12.84 9.33 25.07
C ALA A 86 12.52 9.86 26.48
N SER A 87 11.25 10.15 26.77
CA SER A 87 10.77 10.54 28.10
C SER A 87 10.32 9.35 28.98
N GLY A 88 10.64 8.11 28.61
CA GLY A 88 10.26 6.90 29.36
C GLY A 88 8.80 6.46 29.20
N GLY A 89 8.09 7.04 28.23
CA GLY A 89 6.70 6.69 27.93
C GLY A 89 6.56 5.38 27.15
N THR A 90 5.31 4.96 26.96
CA THR A 90 4.98 3.74 26.22
C THR A 90 5.16 3.93 24.71
N ARG A 91 5.42 2.83 23.98
CA ARG A 91 5.44 2.84 22.51
C ARG A 91 4.12 3.35 21.93
N LEU A 92 2.99 2.99 22.54
CA LEU A 92 1.63 3.25 22.03
C LEU A 92 0.73 3.87 23.09
N VAL A 93 -0.23 4.68 22.66
CA VAL A 93 -1.31 5.24 23.50
C VAL A 93 -2.65 4.81 22.92
N LEU A 94 -3.20 3.71 23.42
CA LEU A 94 -4.40 3.07 22.86
C LEU A 94 -5.62 4.01 22.80
N ALA A 95 -5.79 4.87 23.80
CA ALA A 95 -6.85 5.88 23.80
C ALA A 95 -6.75 6.82 22.58
N ARG A 96 -5.54 7.30 22.28
CA ARG A 96 -5.29 8.17 21.13
C ARG A 96 -5.47 7.45 19.81
N GLU A 97 -5.07 6.18 19.71
CA GLU A 97 -5.32 5.38 18.50
C GLU A 97 -6.81 5.18 18.26
N ARG A 98 -7.58 4.92 19.32
CA ARG A 98 -9.04 4.80 19.25
C ARG A 98 -9.70 6.09 18.78
N GLU A 99 -9.26 7.25 19.25
CA GLU A 99 -9.75 8.54 18.74
C GLU A 99 -9.49 8.74 17.25
N ILE A 100 -8.33 8.29 16.76
CA ILE A 100 -7.99 8.37 15.33
C ILE A 100 -8.92 7.45 14.53
N LEU A 101 -9.09 6.20 14.98
CA LEU A 101 -10.01 5.25 14.33
C LEU A 101 -11.42 5.82 14.24
N GLU A 102 -11.95 6.37 15.34
CA GLU A 102 -13.31 6.92 15.36
C GLU A 102 -13.44 8.15 14.46
N ARG A 103 -12.43 9.05 14.45
CA ARG A 103 -12.44 10.23 13.57
C ARG A 103 -12.59 9.83 12.09
N PHE A 104 -11.82 8.85 11.64
CA PHE A 104 -11.90 8.41 10.25
C PHE A 104 -13.16 7.60 9.97
N ARG A 105 -13.60 6.76 10.92
CA ARG A 105 -14.86 6.03 10.80
C ARG A 105 -16.07 6.95 10.68
N ALA A 106 -16.11 8.03 11.46
CA ALA A 106 -17.18 9.02 11.40
C ALA A 106 -17.21 9.75 10.04
N ALA A 107 -16.06 10.00 9.44
CA ALA A 107 -15.96 10.71 8.17
C ALA A 107 -16.16 9.82 6.92
N LEU A 108 -15.68 8.57 6.96
CA LEU A 108 -15.57 7.70 5.79
C LEU A 108 -16.25 6.33 5.98
N GLY A 109 -16.94 6.10 7.09
CA GLY A 109 -17.60 4.84 7.39
C GLY A 109 -16.63 3.68 7.63
N ALA A 110 -16.95 2.50 7.08
CA ALA A 110 -16.15 1.29 7.27
C ALA A 110 -14.72 1.45 6.71
N ASP A 111 -14.59 2.06 5.53
CA ASP A 111 -13.29 2.27 4.86
C ASP A 111 -12.40 3.25 5.64
N GLY A 112 -13.01 4.19 6.38
CA GLY A 112 -12.28 5.08 7.27
C GLY A 112 -11.49 4.34 8.34
N THR A 113 -12.03 3.24 8.86
CA THR A 113 -11.32 2.42 9.85
C THR A 113 -10.08 1.79 9.22
N GLN A 114 -10.19 1.27 7.99
CA GLN A 114 -9.06 0.68 7.26
C GLN A 114 -7.99 1.72 6.96
N LEU A 115 -8.39 2.90 6.49
CA LEU A 115 -7.47 4.01 6.23
C LEU A 115 -6.72 4.44 7.51
N ALA A 116 -7.43 4.58 8.63
CA ALA A 116 -6.82 4.94 9.91
C ALA A 116 -5.82 3.87 10.39
N LEU A 117 -6.09 2.58 10.18
CA LEU A 117 -5.14 1.51 10.52
C LEU A 117 -3.85 1.61 9.70
N LEU A 118 -3.94 1.87 8.39
CA LEU A 118 -2.77 2.06 7.54
C LEU A 118 -1.97 3.30 7.97
N LEU A 119 -2.67 4.39 8.31
CA LEU A 119 -2.09 5.63 8.82
C LEU A 119 -1.38 5.47 10.17
N LEU A 120 -1.91 4.62 11.07
CA LEU A 120 -1.26 4.28 12.33
C LEU A 120 0.00 3.47 12.04
N ARG A 121 -0.11 2.42 11.21
CA ARG A 121 1.03 1.56 10.83
C ARG A 121 2.19 2.36 10.22
N ALA A 122 1.91 3.34 9.35
CA ALA A 122 2.93 4.18 8.73
C ALA A 122 3.76 5.00 9.74
N GLY A 123 3.13 5.45 10.83
CA GLY A 123 3.80 6.28 11.84
C GLY A 123 4.54 5.48 12.92
N ARG A 124 4.00 4.35 13.36
CA ARG A 124 4.54 3.60 14.51
C ARG A 124 5.06 2.19 14.21
N GLY A 125 5.03 1.81 12.94
CA GLY A 125 5.33 0.45 12.49
C GLY A 125 4.20 -0.55 12.79
N PRO A 126 4.35 -1.80 12.30
CA PRO A 126 3.41 -2.88 12.59
C PRO A 126 3.36 -3.19 14.09
N LEU A 127 2.21 -3.72 14.54
CA LEU A 127 2.08 -4.34 15.86
C LEU A 127 2.79 -5.69 15.86
#